data_AF-A0A7M3U4H5-F1
#
_entry.id   AF-A0A7M3U4H5-F1
#
_cell.length_a   1.000
_cell.length_b   1.000
_cell.length_c   1.000
_cell.angle_alpha   90.00
_cell.angle_beta   90.00
_cell.angle_gamma   90.00
#
_symmetry.space_group_name_H-M   'P 1'
#
loop_
_entity.id
_entity.type
_entity.pdbx_description
1 polymer ?
#
loop_
_entity_poly.entity_id
_entity_poly.type
_entity_poly.pdbx_seq_one_letter_code
_entity_poly.pdbx_strand_id
1 'polypeptide(L)' 'MLLDDLASGRLRAPVDAVLPLEDAPEALRRMAERAVAGKLVLTL' A
#
# COMPACT_ATOMS: atom_id res chain seq x y z
N MET A 1 -19.05 -0.55 8.57
CA MET A 1 -18.45 0.72 9.01
C MET A 1 -16.92 0.78 8.85
N LEU A 2 -16.29 -0.01 7.95
CA LEU A 2 -14.83 0.04 7.73
C LEU A 2 -14.36 1.43 7.28
N LEU A 3 -15.13 2.07 6.39
CA LEU A 3 -14.82 3.42 5.90
C LEU A 3 -15.02 4.48 6.98
N ASP A 4 -16.00 4.31 7.87
CA ASP A 4 -16.21 5.23 8.99
C ASP A 4 -15.05 5.17 10.00
N ASP A 5 -14.49 3.99 10.24
CA ASP A 5 -13.31 3.83 11.09
C ASP A 5 -12.04 4.40 10.46
N LEU A 6 -11.88 4.29 9.13
CA LEU A 6 -10.82 4.98 8.38
C LEU A 6 -11.00 6.50 8.42
N ALA A 7 -12.19 7.00 8.13
CA ALA A 7 -12.51 8.43 8.07
C ALA A 7 -12.39 9.10 9.45
N SER A 8 -12.75 8.40 10.51
CA SER A 8 -12.58 8.86 11.89
C SER A 8 -11.14 8.74 12.42
N GLY A 9 -10.24 8.08 11.68
CA GLY A 9 -8.86 7.84 12.09
C GLY A 9 -8.66 6.76 13.17
N ARG A 10 -9.74 6.06 13.57
CA ARG A 10 -9.68 4.89 14.47
C ARG A 10 -8.97 3.71 13.80
N LEU A 11 -9.09 3.61 12.49
CA LEU A 11 -8.35 2.65 11.66
C LEU A 11 -7.33 3.41 10.80
N ARG A 12 -6.09 2.93 10.78
CA ARG A 12 -5.03 3.45 9.92
C ARG A 12 -4.60 2.38 8.93
N ALA A 13 -4.40 2.79 7.68
CA ALA A 13 -3.87 1.96 6.60
C ALA A 13 -2.49 2.52 6.21
N PRO A 14 -1.39 2.08 6.86
CA PRO A 14 -0.06 2.59 6.55
C PRO A 14 0.30 2.28 5.11
N VAL A 15 0.63 3.31 4.34
CA VAL A 15 1.23 3.20 3.01
C VAL A 15 2.73 3.26 3.19
N ASP A 16 3.41 2.21 2.77
CA ASP A 16 4.85 2.04 2.92
C ASP A 16 5.59 2.49 1.66
N ALA A 17 4.99 2.27 0.49
CA ALA A 17 5.52 2.71 -0.79
C ALA A 17 4.41 3.06 -1.77
N VAL A 18 4.70 4.02 -2.65
CA VAL A 18 3.91 4.33 -3.84
C VAL A 18 4.85 4.19 -5.04
N LEU A 19 4.46 3.39 -6.03
CA LEU A 19 5.19 3.19 -7.27
C LEU A 19 4.30 3.58 -8.46
N PRO A 20 4.87 4.01 -9.58
CA PRO A 20 4.08 4.22 -10.79
C PRO A 20 3.62 2.86 -11.36
N LEU A 21 2.54 2.84 -12.14
CA LEU A 21 1.94 1.60 -12.63
C LEU A 21 2.91 0.77 -13.49
N GLU A 22 3.80 1.42 -14.25
CA GLU A 22 4.85 0.76 -15.03
C GLU A 22 5.78 -0.11 -14.18
N ASP A 23 5.93 0.20 -12.89
CA ASP A 23 6.78 -0.51 -11.94
C ASP A 23 6.03 -1.66 -11.22
N ALA A 24 4.87 -2.09 -11.72
CA ALA A 24 4.13 -3.23 -11.16
C ALA A 24 4.98 -4.51 -10.97
N PRO A 25 5.91 -4.89 -11.88
CA PRO A 25 6.80 -6.04 -11.64
C PRO A 25 7.69 -5.87 -10.41
N GLU A 26 8.21 -4.67 -10.18
CA GLU A 26 9.05 -4.34 -9.04
C GLU A 26 8.23 -4.34 -7.74
N ALA A 27 6.99 -3.84 -7.79
CA ALA A 27 6.05 -3.93 -6.68
C ALA A 27 5.84 -5.37 -6.22
N LEU A 28 5.59 -6.28 -7.16
CA LEU A 28 5.40 -7.70 -6.89
C LEU A 28 6.67 -8.34 -6.32
N ARG A 29 7.85 -7.98 -6.85
CA ARG A 29 9.13 -8.46 -6.33
C ARG A 29 9.34 -8.06 -4.86
N ARG A 30 9.14 -6.78 -4.53
CA ARG A 30 9.27 -6.28 -3.14
C ARG A 30 8.30 -6.97 -2.17
N MET A 31 7.06 -7.22 -2.61
CA MET A 31 6.08 -7.96 -1.83
C MET A 31 6.51 -9.42 -1.59
N ALA A 32 7.01 -10.10 -2.62
CA ALA A 32 7.49 -11.48 -2.52
C ALA A 32 8.68 -11.62 -1.56
N GLU A 33 9.58 -10.63 -1.57
CA GLU A 33 10.74 -10.54 -0.68
C GLU A 33 10.40 -10.06 0.73
N ARG A 34 9.13 -9.72 1.01
CA ARG A 34 8.68 -9.10 2.27
C ARG A 34 9.43 -7.81 2.60
N ALA A 35 9.86 -7.07 1.57
CA ALA A 35 10.56 -5.80 1.67
C ALA A 35 9.61 -4.59 1.85
N VAL A 36 8.36 -4.84 2.28
CA VAL A 36 7.31 -3.83 2.48
C VAL A 36 6.64 -4.11 3.82
N ALA A 37 6.61 -3.10 4.71
CA ALA A 37 6.04 -3.21 6.05
C ALA A 37 4.54 -2.84 6.12
N GLY A 38 4.00 -2.27 5.04
CA GLY A 38 2.62 -1.81 4.93
C GLY A 38 2.03 -2.01 3.53
N LYS A 39 1.15 -1.11 3.12
CA LYS A 39 0.56 -1.13 1.78
C LYS A 39 1.55 -0.58 0.76
N LEU A 40 1.69 -1.28 -0.36
CA LEU A 40 2.27 -0.74 -1.58
C LEU A 40 1.13 -0.32 -2.51
N VAL A 41 1.17 0.92 -2.99
CA VAL A 41 0.16 1.51 -3.87
C VAL A 41 0.75 1.77 -5.25
N LEU A 42 -0.02 1.51 -6.31
CA LEU A 42 0.33 1.89 -7.68
C LEU A 42 -0.42 3.16 -8.08
N THR A 43 0.24 4.06 -8.81
CA THR A 43 -0.33 5.32 -9.30
C THR A 43 -0.24 5.43 -10.82
N LEU A 44 -1.17 6.19 -11.42
CA LEU A 44 -1.30 6.42 -12.87
C LEU A 44 -0.73 7.79 -13.24
#